data_AF-A0A967BNR4-F1
#
_entry.id   AF-A0A967BNR4-F1
#
_cell.length_a   1.000
_cell.length_b   1.000
_cell.length_c   1.000
_cell.angle_alpha   90.00
_cell.angle_beta   90.00
_cell.angle_gamma   90.00
#
_symmetry.space_group_name_H-M   'P 1'
#
loop_
_entity.id
_entity.type
_entity.pdbx_description
1 polymer ?
#
loop_
_entity_poly.entity_id
_entity_poly.type
_entity_poly.pdbx_seq_one_letter_code
_entity_poly.pdbx_strand_id
1 'polypeptide(L)'
;MARSYQDAKKYAENISYNYILNEGELLLNQFIEIPSDDPYQHQEIELTLLIPNGKSIYLDETLKYFIHDIRNVTRTRDYKMVEHTWQMKADGLTCLDCN
;
A
#
# COMPACT_ATOMS: atom_id res chain seq x y z
N MET A 1 19.52 -5.09 -17.16
CA MET A 1 18.30 -5.90 -17.15
C MET A 1 18.67 -7.35 -16.86
N ALA A 2 17.84 -8.05 -16.08
CA ALA A 2 18.01 -9.42 -15.66
C ALA A 2 18.11 -10.28 -16.92
N ARG A 3 19.05 -11.21 -16.93
CA ARG A 3 19.36 -11.99 -18.13
C ARG A 3 18.50 -13.24 -18.22
N SER A 4 17.86 -13.61 -17.10
CA SER A 4 16.98 -14.75 -16.97
C SER A 4 15.86 -14.48 -15.96
N TYR A 5 14.83 -15.31 -16.00
CA TYR A 5 13.78 -15.35 -14.98
C TYR A 5 14.36 -15.61 -13.58
N GLN A 6 15.38 -16.47 -13.48
CA GLN A 6 16.03 -16.78 -12.21
C GLN A 6 16.75 -15.57 -11.62
N ASP A 7 17.43 -14.78 -12.45
CA ASP A 7 18.06 -13.52 -12.01
C ASP A 7 17.00 -12.52 -11.55
N ALA A 8 15.92 -12.35 -12.32
CA ALA A 8 14.83 -11.44 -11.98
C ALA A 8 14.17 -11.81 -10.64
N LYS A 9 13.91 -13.10 -10.44
CA LYS A 9 13.37 -13.63 -9.18
C LYS A 9 14.33 -13.37 -8.02
N LYS A 10 15.62 -13.67 -8.19
CA LYS A 10 16.64 -13.44 -7.16
C LYS A 10 16.69 -11.96 -6.74
N TYR A 11 16.71 -11.03 -7.70
CA TYR A 11 16.73 -9.60 -7.39
C TYR A 11 15.46 -9.14 -6.68
N ALA A 12 14.29 -9.68 -7.03
CA ALA A 12 13.04 -9.36 -6.36
C ALA A 12 13.00 -9.88 -4.91
N GLU A 13 13.50 -11.10 -4.67
CA GLU A 13 13.59 -11.70 -3.34
C GLU A 13 14.57 -10.97 -2.41
N ASN A 14 15.53 -10.23 -2.97
CA ASN A 14 16.50 -9.44 -2.24
C ASN A 14 16.01 -8.04 -1.83
N ILE A 15 14.83 -7.61 -2.30
CA ILE A 15 14.26 -6.32 -1.93
C ILE A 15 13.86 -6.36 -0.45
N SER A 16 14.32 -5.39 0.32
CA SER A 16 13.90 -5.19 1.71
C SER A 16 12.92 -4.02 1.81
N TYR A 17 11.85 -4.22 2.57
CA TYR A 17 10.87 -3.18 2.86
C TYR A 17 10.57 -3.09 4.34
N ASN A 18 10.71 -1.88 4.88
CA ASN A 18 10.49 -1.57 6.28
C ASN A 18 9.21 -0.73 6.44
N TYR A 19 8.45 -1.02 7.50
CA TYR A 19 7.29 -0.25 7.94
C TYR A 19 7.29 -0.13 9.46
N ILE A 20 6.58 0.87 9.99
CA ILE A 20 6.47 1.11 11.43
C ILE A 20 5.00 0.99 11.84
N LEU A 21 4.72 0.23 12.89
CA LEU A 21 3.38 0.11 13.46
C LEU A 21 3.41 0.64 14.91
N ASN A 22 2.81 1.80 15.13
CA ASN A 22 2.80 2.49 16.42
C ASN A 22 1.37 2.85 16.80
N GLU A 23 0.85 2.30 17.90
CA GLU A 23 -0.40 2.75 18.55
C GLU A 23 -1.60 3.01 17.61
N GLY A 24 -1.78 2.17 16.59
CA GLY A 24 -2.89 2.29 15.64
C GLY A 24 -2.57 3.03 14.34
N GLU A 25 -1.34 3.56 14.20
CA GLU A 25 -0.80 4.12 12.96
C GLU A 25 0.15 3.13 12.28
N LEU A 26 -0.04 2.93 10.98
CA LEU A 26 0.86 2.18 10.10
C LEU A 26 1.59 3.17 9.19
N LEU A 27 2.88 3.37 9.44
CA LEU A 27 3.73 4.22 8.61
C LEU A 27 4.45 3.35 7.58
N LEU A 28 4.25 3.70 6.32
CA LEU A 28 4.80 3.01 5.16
C LEU A 28 5.97 3.83 4.60
N ASN A 29 7.15 3.21 4.45
CA ASN A 29 8.27 3.86 3.79
C ASN A 29 7.94 4.08 2.30
N GLN A 30 8.31 5.25 1.78
CA GLN A 30 8.11 5.62 0.37
C GLN A 30 9.28 5.17 -0.53
N PHE A 31 10.18 4.34 0.02
CA PHE A 31 11.33 3.80 -0.68
C PHE A 31 11.50 2.32 -0.31
N ILE A 32 12.14 1.59 -1.22
CA ILE A 32 12.59 0.22 -1.01
C ILE A 32 14.12 0.21 -0.89
N GLU A 33 14.64 -0.76 -0.16
CA GLU A 33 16.07 -0.99 -0.06
C GLU A 33 16.46 -2.15 -0.98
N ILE A 34 17.42 -1.91 -1.86
CA ILE A 34 18.02 -2.94 -2.72
C ILE A 34 19.51 -3.10 -2.37
N PRO A 35 20.06 -4.32 -2.44
CA PRO A 35 21.49 -4.52 -2.25
C PRO A 35 22.30 -3.75 -3.30
N SER A 36 23.45 -3.21 -2.89
CA SER A 36 24.32 -2.42 -3.79
C SER A 36 24.92 -3.23 -4.94
N ASP A 37 25.01 -4.55 -4.77
CA ASP A 37 25.46 -5.52 -5.78
C ASP A 37 24.34 -5.92 -6.76
N ASP A 38 23.08 -5.61 -6.44
CA ASP A 38 21.96 -5.84 -7.34
C ASP A 38 21.77 -4.63 -8.28
N PRO A 39 21.70 -4.84 -9.60
CA PRO A 39 21.47 -3.76 -10.55
C PRO A 39 20.07 -3.16 -10.36
N TYR A 40 19.95 -1.84 -10.42
CA TYR A 40 18.64 -1.18 -10.51
C TYR A 40 17.95 -1.50 -11.85
N GLN A 41 16.69 -1.95 -11.77
CA GLN A 41 15.91 -2.46 -12.89
C GLN A 41 14.40 -2.22 -12.72
N HIS A 42 14.02 -1.08 -12.14
CA HIS A 42 12.61 -0.78 -11.83
C HIS A 42 12.00 -1.81 -10.87
N GLN A 43 12.77 -2.23 -9.86
CA GLN A 43 12.23 -3.00 -8.75
C GLN A 43 11.09 -2.23 -8.08
N GLU A 44 10.01 -2.94 -7.76
CA GLU A 44 8.80 -2.43 -7.13
C GLU A 44 8.29 -3.47 -6.13
N ILE A 45 7.54 -3.00 -5.13
CA ILE A 45 6.77 -3.85 -4.23
C ILE A 45 5.31 -3.41 -4.28
N GLU A 46 4.41 -4.38 -4.08
CA GLU A 46 2.99 -4.12 -3.89
C GLU A 46 2.59 -4.63 -2.50
N LEU A 47 1.90 -3.79 -1.74
CA LEU A 47 1.45 -4.12 -0.39
C LEU A 47 -0.07 -4.31 -0.39
N THR A 48 -0.52 -5.46 0.12
CA THR A 48 -1.95 -5.71 0.35
C THR A 48 -2.28 -5.63 1.84
N LEU A 49 -2.96 -4.56 2.25
CA LEU A 49 -3.42 -4.38 3.63
C LEU A 49 -4.84 -4.92 3.80
N LEU A 50 -5.01 -5.94 4.64
CA LEU A 50 -6.31 -6.51 4.98
C LEU A 50 -6.89 -5.86 6.22
N ILE A 51 -8.11 -5.34 6.12
CA ILE A 51 -8.81 -4.67 7.23
C ILE A 51 -9.96 -5.57 7.67
N PRO A 52 -10.04 -5.96 8.96
CA PRO A 52 -11.15 -6.76 9.45
C PRO A 52 -12.50 -6.02 9.42
N ASN A 53 -13.58 -6.76 9.21
CA ASN A 53 -14.94 -6.24 9.34
C ASN A 53 -15.15 -5.55 10.71
N GLY A 54 -15.76 -4.37 10.69
CA GLY A 54 -16.03 -3.52 11.85
C GLY A 54 -14.88 -2.59 12.24
N LYS A 55 -13.67 -2.74 11.69
CA LYS A 55 -12.55 -1.84 11.92
C LYS A 55 -12.59 -0.65 10.96
N SER A 56 -12.02 0.47 11.42
CA SER A 56 -11.90 1.70 10.64
C SER A 56 -10.44 2.07 10.46
N ILE A 57 -10.15 2.72 9.34
CA ILE A 57 -8.87 3.32 9.02
C ILE A 57 -9.07 4.75 8.58
N TYR A 58 -8.08 5.60 8.87
CA TYR A 58 -7.95 6.92 8.27
C TYR A 58 -6.89 6.84 7.18
N LEU A 59 -7.19 7.34 5.98
CA LEU A 59 -6.23 7.40 4.89
C LEU A 59 -5.62 8.80 4.86
N ASP A 60 -4.34 8.91 5.17
CA ASP A 60 -3.64 10.20 5.20
C ASP A 60 -3.37 10.75 3.79
N GLU A 61 -3.30 12.07 3.61
CA GLU A 61 -3.00 12.73 2.31
C GLU A 61 -1.65 12.28 1.72
N THR A 62 -0.68 11.90 2.56
CA THR A 62 0.61 11.34 2.09
C THR A 62 0.45 10.06 1.27
N LEU A 63 -0.67 9.34 1.39
CA LEU A 63 -0.94 8.11 0.65
C LEU A 63 -1.49 8.35 -0.78
N LYS A 64 -1.89 9.57 -1.12
CA LYS A 64 -2.66 9.91 -2.34
C LYS A 64 -2.13 9.34 -3.65
N TYR A 65 -0.80 9.22 -3.77
CA TYR A 65 -0.11 8.72 -4.96
C TYR A 65 0.44 7.29 -4.80
N PHE A 66 0.23 6.65 -3.65
CA PHE A 66 0.69 5.30 -3.34
C PHE A 66 -0.45 4.28 -3.25
N ILE A 67 -1.70 4.74 -3.12
CA ILE A 67 -2.89 3.90 -3.13
C ILE A 67 -3.40 3.67 -4.55
N HIS A 68 -3.86 2.45 -4.81
CA HIS A 68 -4.32 2.03 -6.13
C HIS A 68 -5.41 0.96 -6.01
N ASP A 69 -6.49 1.13 -6.76
CA ASP A 69 -7.64 0.23 -6.92
C ASP A 69 -8.27 -0.21 -5.58
N ILE A 70 -8.45 0.75 -4.67
CA ILE A 70 -9.09 0.49 -3.37
C ILE A 70 -10.60 0.37 -3.57
N ARG A 71 -11.09 -0.87 -3.45
CA ARG A 71 -12.54 -1.14 -3.52
C ARG A 71 -13.29 -0.46 -2.38
N ASN A 72 -14.27 0.34 -2.75
CA ASN A 72 -15.20 1.03 -1.85
C ASN A 72 -16.63 1.00 -2.41
N VAL A 73 -17.61 1.24 -1.54
CA VAL A 73 -19.04 1.06 -1.90
C VAL A 73 -19.61 2.20 -2.76
N THR A 74 -18.91 3.33 -2.88
CA THR A 74 -19.38 4.54 -3.58
C THR A 74 -18.69 4.83 -4.91
N ARG A 75 -17.77 3.96 -5.37
CA ARG A 75 -16.86 4.23 -6.52
C ARG A 75 -16.07 5.54 -6.36
N THR A 76 -15.75 5.91 -5.12
CA THR A 76 -14.84 7.00 -4.83
C THR A 76 -13.48 6.66 -5.44
N ARG A 77 -12.88 7.61 -6.16
CA ARG A 77 -11.54 7.42 -6.74
C ARG A 77 -10.50 7.41 -5.61
N ASP A 78 -9.48 6.57 -5.69
CA ASP A 78 -8.50 6.36 -4.62
C ASP A 78 -7.91 7.68 -4.09
N TYR A 79 -7.46 8.57 -4.97
CA TYR A 79 -6.90 9.88 -4.58
C TYR A 79 -7.90 10.82 -3.88
N LYS A 80 -9.20 10.50 -3.88
CA LYS A 80 -10.26 11.19 -3.14
C LYS A 80 -10.67 10.43 -1.87
N MET A 81 -10.06 9.27 -1.60
CA MET A 81 -10.30 8.50 -0.38
C MET A 81 -9.40 8.95 0.77
N VAL A 82 -8.31 9.65 0.47
CA VAL A 82 -7.46 10.30 1.48
C VAL A 82 -8.21 11.42 2.20
N GLU A 83 -7.71 11.79 3.37
CA GLU A 83 -8.31 12.76 4.31
C GLU A 83 -9.70 12.35 4.82
N HIS A 84 -10.02 11.05 4.75
CA HIS A 84 -11.30 10.48 5.15
C HIS A 84 -11.14 9.22 5.99
N THR A 85 -12.12 8.98 6.87
CA THR A 85 -12.21 7.75 7.66
C THR A 85 -13.10 6.73 6.95
N TRP A 86 -12.58 5.53 6.74
CA TRP A 86 -13.27 4.41 6.10
C TRP A 86 -13.44 3.24 7.05
N GLN A 87 -14.65 2.73 7.18
CA GLN A 87 -14.94 1.51 7.94
C GLN A 87 -15.10 0.32 7.00
N MET A 88 -14.41 -0.79 7.29
CA MET A 88 -14.65 -2.05 6.61
C MET A 88 -15.97 -2.65 7.09
N LYS A 89 -16.94 -2.76 6.18
CA LYS A 89 -18.22 -3.44 6.37
C LYS A 89 -18.30 -4.66 5.45
N ALA A 90 -19.35 -5.47 5.60
CA ALA A 90 -19.52 -6.70 4.84
C ALA A 90 -19.58 -6.48 3.31
N ASP A 91 -20.00 -5.30 2.89
CA ASP A 91 -20.10 -4.84 1.50
C ASP A 91 -18.83 -4.08 1.01
N GLY A 92 -17.91 -3.74 1.91
CA GLY A 92 -16.64 -3.09 1.60
C GLY A 92 -16.36 -1.84 2.44
N LEU A 93 -15.36 -1.05 2.01
CA LEU A 93 -15.02 0.20 2.68
C LEU A 93 -16.13 1.24 2.47
N THR A 94 -16.70 1.69 3.59
CA THR A 94 -17.71 2.75 3.65
C THR A 94 -17.13 3.98 4.32
N CYS A 95 -17.23 5.13 3.66
CA CYS A 95 -16.78 6.41 4.23
C CYS A 95 -17.69 6.85 5.36
N LEU A 96 -17.11 7.40 6.43
CA LEU A 96 -17.83 7.87 7.61
C LEU A 96 -18.06 9.39 7.62
N ASP A 97 -17.29 10.15 6.84
CA ASP A 97 -17.22 11.61 6.88
C ASP A 97 -17.29 12.29 5.50
N CYS A 98 -17.71 11.58 4.45
CA CYS A 98 -17.79 12.08 3.06
C CYS A 98 -19.09 12.86 2.74
N ASN A 99 -19.75 13.48 3.72
CA ASN A 99 -21.03 14.20 3.54
C ASN A 99 -20.84 15.70 3.30
#